data_AF-A0A8T4GDB3-F1
#
_entry.id   AF-A0A8T4GDB3-F1
#
_cell.length_a   1.000
_cell.length_b   1.000
_cell.length_c   1.000
_cell.angle_alpha   90.00
_cell.angle_beta   90.00
_cell.angle_gamma   90.00
#
_symmetry.space_group_name_H-M   'P 1'
#
loop_
_entity.id
_entity.type
_entity.pdbx_description
1 polymer ?
#
loop_
_entity_poly.entity_id
_entity_poly.type
_entity_poly.pdbx_seq_one_letter_code
_entity_poly.pdbx_strand_id
1 'polypeptide(L)'
;MVPLFVLDDAILSRADGLGVAFMLGSLRTLRHWYRDRGSDLAIQRGDPTEVVSRVARRLDADRVVWNSDHSRLARGRDRAVQRALTRAGVAYTSVSSDQPTESESTSKSVWELETRLANPNALGIETGAVPRLSELSEHGYDSAPLTVNTESASKRLHALSNGTTYRRCDEGSSTKRDDQSLSWA
;
A
#
# COMPACT_ATOMS: atom_id res chain seq x y z
N MET A 1 12.97 3.33 -14.51
CA MET A 1 11.97 2.80 -13.55
C MET A 1 11.22 3.96 -12.94
N VAL A 2 9.91 3.85 -12.81
CA VAL A 2 9.05 4.90 -12.23
C VAL A 2 8.41 4.36 -10.95
N PRO A 3 8.75 4.88 -9.77
CA PRO A 3 8.13 4.48 -8.51
C PRO A 3 6.67 4.97 -8.43
N LEU A 4 5.75 4.09 -8.02
CA LEU A 4 4.32 4.39 -7.90
C LEU A 4 3.79 3.90 -6.55
N PHE A 5 3.00 4.74 -5.89
CA PHE A 5 2.19 4.37 -4.74
C PHE A 5 0.73 4.78 -5.00
N VAL A 6 -0.20 3.84 -4.78
CA VAL A 6 -1.64 4.09 -4.92
C VAL A 6 -2.28 4.10 -3.53
N LEU A 7 -2.84 5.25 -3.17
CA LEU A 7 -3.75 5.43 -2.04
C LEU A 7 -5.11 4.82 -2.42
N ASP A 8 -5.30 3.57 -2.06
CA ASP A 8 -6.50 2.77 -2.34
C ASP A 8 -7.67 3.20 -1.44
N ASP A 9 -8.72 3.77 -2.03
CA ASP A 9 -9.90 4.24 -1.30
C ASP A 9 -10.63 3.10 -0.54
N ALA A 10 -10.59 1.86 -1.06
CA ALA A 10 -11.23 0.72 -0.41
C ALA A 10 -10.47 0.28 0.86
N ILE A 11 -9.17 0.58 0.94
CA ILE A 11 -8.35 0.36 2.14
C ILE A 11 -8.50 1.54 3.09
N LEU A 12 -8.35 2.77 2.57
CA LEU A 12 -8.40 3.99 3.38
C LEU A 12 -9.72 4.17 4.12
N SER A 13 -10.85 3.76 3.52
CA SER A 13 -12.17 3.79 4.14
C SER A 13 -12.34 2.84 5.33
N ARG A 14 -11.46 1.86 5.49
CA ARG A 14 -11.51 0.84 6.56
C ARG A 14 -10.32 0.86 7.51
N ALA A 15 -9.27 1.60 7.15
CA ALA A 15 -8.05 1.69 7.93
C ALA A 15 -8.28 2.48 9.24
N ASP A 16 -7.46 2.21 10.25
CA ASP A 16 -7.42 3.05 11.45
C ASP A 16 -6.47 4.24 11.28
N GLY A 17 -6.70 5.31 12.03
CA GLY A 17 -5.95 6.56 11.86
C GLY A 17 -4.48 6.47 12.21
N LEU A 18 -4.11 5.60 13.15
CA LEU A 18 -2.72 5.42 13.53
C LEU A 18 -1.95 4.72 12.40
N GLY A 19 -2.52 3.67 11.83
CA GLY A 19 -1.97 2.99 10.65
C GLY A 19 -1.83 3.92 9.45
N VAL A 20 -2.84 4.76 9.18
CA VAL A 20 -2.78 5.75 8.09
C VAL A 20 -1.76 6.84 8.38
N ALA A 21 -1.68 7.36 9.61
CA ALA A 21 -0.67 8.34 10.00
C ALA A 21 0.75 7.80 9.79
N PHE A 22 0.99 6.55 10.20
CA PHE A 22 2.28 5.88 10.01
C PHE A 22 2.62 5.69 8.53
N MET A 23 1.65 5.24 7.72
CA MET A 23 1.81 5.11 6.27
C MET A 23 2.16 6.46 5.63
N LEU A 24 1.44 7.54 5.96
CA LEU A 24 1.71 8.88 5.42
C LEU A 24 3.08 9.41 5.83
N GLY A 25 3.50 9.17 7.07
CA GLY A 25 4.87 9.47 7.52
C GLY A 25 5.91 8.72 6.70
N SER A 26 5.70 7.42 6.50
CA SER A 26 6.59 6.57 5.71
C SER A 26 6.67 7.01 4.24
N LEU A 27 5.54 7.42 3.64
CA LEU A 27 5.49 7.95 2.27
C LEU A 27 6.27 9.26 2.13
N ARG A 28 6.26 10.14 3.14
CA ARG A 28 7.06 11.37 3.12
C ARG A 28 8.56 11.05 3.10
N THR A 29 8.99 10.15 3.98
CA THR A 29 10.39 9.69 4.03
C THR A 29 10.80 9.01 2.73
N LEU A 30 9.98 8.10 2.20
CA LEU A 30 10.26 7.39 0.95
C LEU A 30 10.32 8.36 -0.25
N ARG A 31 9.40 9.32 -0.31
CA ARG A 31 9.40 10.34 -1.36
C ARG A 31 10.64 11.23 -1.30
N HIS A 32 11.07 11.63 -0.10
CA HIS A 32 12.32 12.37 0.10
C HIS A 32 13.52 11.56 -0.43
N TRP A 33 13.59 10.27 -0.08
CA TRP A 33 14.66 9.38 -0.54
C TRP A 33 14.79 9.34 -2.07
N TYR A 34 13.66 9.27 -2.80
CA TYR A 34 13.65 9.31 -4.26
C TYR A 34 14.08 10.67 -4.83
N ARG A 35 13.69 11.77 -4.17
CA ARG A 35 14.03 13.13 -4.60
C ARG A 35 15.50 13.46 -4.42
N ASP A 36 16.13 12.99 -3.35
CA ASP A 36 17.57 13.12 -3.14
C ASP A 36 18.40 12.47 -4.25
N ARG A 37 17.77 11.59 -5.04
CA ARG A 37 18.36 10.84 -6.16
C ARG A 37 17.88 11.33 -7.52
N GLY A 38 17.27 12.52 -7.60
CA GLY A 38 16.81 13.11 -8.86
C GLY A 38 15.50 12.53 -9.42
N SER A 39 14.82 11.66 -8.68
CA SER A 39 13.51 11.09 -9.04
C SER A 39 12.38 11.70 -8.20
N ASP A 40 11.20 11.10 -8.22
CA ASP A 40 10.10 11.37 -7.28
C ASP A 40 9.26 10.08 -7.13
N LEU A 41 8.47 10.00 -6.06
CA LEU A 41 7.45 8.95 -5.92
C LEU A 41 6.15 9.43 -6.56
N ALA A 42 5.63 8.70 -7.56
CA ALA A 42 4.31 8.98 -8.11
C ALA A 42 3.25 8.57 -7.08
N ILE A 43 2.55 9.53 -6.49
CA ILE A 43 1.47 9.28 -5.54
C ILE A 43 0.16 9.51 -6.27
N GLN A 44 -0.63 8.45 -6.37
CA GLN A 44 -1.95 8.44 -6.97
C GLN A 44 -2.99 8.02 -5.93
N ARG A 45 -4.26 8.36 -6.16
CA ARG A 45 -5.39 7.94 -5.33
C ARG A 45 -6.48 7.33 -6.22
N GLY A 46 -7.18 6.32 -5.72
CA GLY A 46 -8.28 5.65 -6.41
C GLY A 46 -8.14 4.13 -6.41
N ASP A 47 -8.89 3.48 -7.30
CA ASP A 47 -8.81 2.03 -7.50
C ASP A 47 -7.43 1.63 -8.06
N PRO A 48 -6.65 0.76 -7.37
CA PRO A 48 -5.36 0.30 -7.85
C PRO A 48 -5.39 -0.32 -9.24
N THR A 49 -6.47 -1.01 -9.61
CA THR A 49 -6.59 -1.65 -10.94
C THR A 49 -6.66 -0.61 -12.06
N GLU A 50 -7.41 0.47 -11.86
CA GLU A 50 -7.54 1.55 -12.83
C GLU A 50 -6.27 2.40 -12.89
N VAL A 51 -5.76 2.79 -11.72
CA VAL A 51 -4.59 3.65 -11.60
C VAL A 51 -3.35 2.99 -12.19
N VAL A 52 -3.07 1.74 -11.80
CA VAL A 52 -1.88 1.01 -12.27
C VAL A 52 -1.96 0.80 -13.78
N SER A 53 -3.11 0.35 -14.31
CA SER A 53 -3.27 0.20 -15.77
C SER A 53 -3.16 1.52 -16.53
N ARG A 54 -3.70 2.62 -15.99
CA ARG A 54 -3.59 3.96 -16.59
C ARG A 54 -2.14 4.42 -16.65
N VAL A 55 -1.41 4.33 -15.54
CA VAL A 55 0.00 4.73 -15.46
C VAL A 55 0.86 3.86 -16.36
N ALA A 56 0.67 2.54 -16.35
CA ALA A 56 1.41 1.61 -17.20
C ALA A 56 1.22 1.93 -18.69
N ARG A 57 -0.03 2.16 -19.15
CA ARG A 57 -0.29 2.56 -20.53
C ARG A 57 0.32 3.91 -20.89
N ARG A 58 0.25 4.89 -20.00
CA ARG A 58 0.80 6.22 -20.27
C ARG A 58 2.32 6.21 -20.41
N LEU A 59 2.98 5.33 -19.67
CA LEU A 59 4.42 5.14 -19.73
C LEU A 59 4.87 4.16 -20.84
N ASP A 60 3.92 3.54 -21.56
CA ASP A 60 4.18 2.39 -22.42
C ASP A 60 5.05 1.33 -21.72
N ALA A 61 4.69 1.02 -20.47
CA ALA A 61 5.54 0.23 -19.59
C ALA A 61 5.57 -1.24 -20.05
N ASP A 62 6.77 -1.77 -20.28
CA ASP A 62 6.98 -3.19 -20.58
C ASP A 62 6.49 -4.09 -19.45
N ARG A 63 6.65 -3.63 -18.20
CA ARG A 63 6.38 -4.43 -17.00
C ARG A 63 6.04 -3.59 -15.77
N VAL A 64 5.10 -4.10 -14.96
CA VAL A 64 4.84 -3.65 -13.60
C VAL A 64 5.37 -4.68 -12.59
N VAL A 65 6.11 -4.22 -11.57
CA VAL A 65 6.68 -5.10 -10.54
C VAL A 65 6.25 -4.63 -9.15
N TRP A 66 5.88 -5.56 -8.28
CA TRP A 66 5.58 -5.29 -6.87
C TRP A 66 5.97 -6.47 -5.97
N ASN A 67 6.03 -6.22 -4.66
CA ASN A 67 6.20 -7.28 -3.67
C ASN A 67 4.83 -7.83 -3.27
N SER A 68 4.65 -9.16 -3.32
CA SER A 68 3.42 -9.79 -2.81
C SER A 68 3.36 -9.69 -1.29
N ASP A 69 2.19 -9.32 -0.79
CA ASP A 69 1.85 -9.35 0.64
C ASP A 69 0.94 -10.55 0.96
N HIS A 70 1.03 -11.02 2.19
CA HIS A 70 0.42 -12.24 2.70
C HIS A 70 -0.96 -12.03 3.33
N SER A 71 -1.47 -10.80 3.41
CA SER A 71 -2.85 -10.55 3.85
C SER A 71 -3.89 -11.00 2.81
N ARG A 72 -5.10 -11.40 3.24
CA ARG A 72 -6.14 -11.85 2.30
C ARG A 72 -6.60 -10.69 1.41
N LEU A 73 -6.74 -9.50 2.00
CA LEU A 73 -7.03 -8.26 1.28
C LEU A 73 -5.97 -7.94 0.23
N ALA A 74 -4.67 -7.99 0.56
CA ALA A 74 -3.62 -7.73 -0.42
C ALA A 74 -3.63 -8.75 -1.56
N ARG A 75 -3.82 -10.05 -1.28
CA ARG A 75 -3.96 -11.06 -2.35
C ARG A 75 -5.16 -10.78 -3.26
N GLY A 76 -6.28 -10.31 -2.70
CA GLY A 76 -7.47 -9.92 -3.46
C GLY A 76 -7.17 -8.79 -4.45
N ARG A 77 -6.56 -7.71 -3.93
CA ARG A 77 -6.12 -6.55 -4.72
C ARG A 77 -5.09 -6.96 -5.79
N ASP A 78 -4.05 -7.69 -5.41
CA ASP A 78 -2.98 -8.08 -6.31
C ASP A 78 -3.52 -8.91 -7.48
N ARG A 79 -4.43 -9.87 -7.23
CA ARG A 79 -5.12 -10.61 -8.30
C ARG A 79 -5.97 -9.71 -9.20
N ALA A 80 -6.61 -8.68 -8.64
CA ALA A 80 -7.41 -7.74 -9.43
C ALA A 80 -6.52 -6.89 -10.34
N VAL A 81 -5.38 -6.41 -9.83
CA VAL A 81 -4.37 -5.67 -10.60
C VAL A 81 -3.76 -6.55 -11.69
N GLN A 82 -3.42 -7.81 -11.38
CA GLN A 82 -2.95 -8.79 -12.37
C GLN A 82 -3.92 -8.93 -13.54
N ARG A 83 -5.21 -9.15 -13.26
CA ARG A 83 -6.25 -9.24 -14.31
C ARG A 83 -6.37 -7.96 -15.13
N ALA A 84 -6.21 -6.79 -14.51
CA ALA A 84 -6.26 -5.51 -15.21
C ALA A 84 -5.07 -5.32 -16.15
N LEU A 85 -3.86 -5.67 -15.70
CA LEU A 85 -2.65 -5.62 -16.50
C LEU A 85 -2.67 -6.63 -17.66
N THR A 86 -3.15 -7.86 -17.43
CA THR A 86 -3.34 -8.84 -18.52
C THR A 86 -4.27 -8.29 -19.59
N ARG A 87 -5.41 -7.69 -19.22
CA ARG A 87 -6.33 -7.07 -20.20
C ARG A 87 -5.72 -5.88 -20.93
N ALA A 88 -4.79 -5.17 -20.29
CA ALA A 88 -4.06 -4.07 -20.89
C ALA A 88 -2.86 -4.51 -21.73
N GLY A 89 -2.53 -5.81 -21.79
CA GLY A 89 -1.37 -6.32 -22.52
C GLY A 89 -0.02 -6.00 -21.86
N VAL A 90 0.00 -5.64 -20.57
CA VAL A 90 1.22 -5.26 -19.84
C VAL A 90 1.71 -6.42 -19.00
N ALA A 91 3.00 -6.77 -19.12
CA ALA A 91 3.58 -7.83 -18.30
C ALA A 91 3.65 -7.44 -16.82
N TYR A 92 3.65 -8.43 -15.93
CA TYR A 92 3.83 -8.16 -14.52
C TYR A 92 4.69 -9.19 -13.80
N THR A 93 5.24 -8.81 -12.65
CA THR A 93 5.97 -9.71 -11.76
C THR A 93 5.64 -9.36 -10.31
N SER A 94 5.21 -10.37 -9.56
CA SER A 94 5.07 -10.27 -8.10
C SER A 94 6.24 -10.99 -7.46
N VAL A 95 6.97 -10.32 -6.57
CA VAL A 95 8.11 -10.89 -5.85
C VAL A 95 7.69 -11.27 -4.43
N SER A 96 7.85 -12.53 -4.05
CA SER A 96 7.54 -13.00 -2.69
C SER A 96 8.65 -12.61 -1.72
N SER A 97 8.27 -12.16 -0.52
CA SER A 97 9.20 -11.89 0.58
C SER A 97 9.86 -13.15 1.14
N ASP A 98 9.32 -14.34 0.83
CA ASP A 98 9.76 -15.61 1.46
C ASP A 98 10.94 -16.26 0.71
N GLN A 99 11.48 -15.62 -0.31
CA GLN A 99 12.68 -16.11 -1.00
C GLN A 99 13.92 -15.59 -0.26
N PRO A 100 14.84 -16.46 0.21
CA PRO A 100 16.10 -16.03 0.79
C PRO A 100 16.84 -15.17 -0.25
N THR A 101 17.02 -13.89 0.03
CA THR A 101 17.90 -13.04 -0.77
C THR A 101 19.33 -13.48 -0.48
N GLU A 102 19.98 -14.18 -1.41
CA GLU A 102 21.40 -14.49 -1.31
C GLU A 102 22.19 -13.18 -1.07
N SER A 103 22.74 -13.07 0.14
CA SER A 103 23.26 -11.84 0.74
C SER A 103 24.71 -11.60 0.34
N GLU A 104 25.02 -11.54 -0.95
CA GLU A 104 26.38 -11.20 -1.39
C GLU A 104 26.38 -10.32 -2.65
N SER A 105 25.62 -9.21 -2.67
CA SER A 105 25.83 -8.09 -3.65
C SER A 105 24.92 -6.85 -3.46
N THR A 106 24.28 -6.66 -2.30
CA THR A 106 23.30 -5.57 -2.08
C THR A 106 23.87 -4.15 -2.18
N SER A 107 25.16 -3.94 -1.89
CA SER A 107 25.76 -2.60 -1.98
C SER A 107 25.92 -2.13 -3.42
N LYS A 108 26.38 -2.99 -4.35
CA LYS A 108 26.56 -2.61 -5.76
C LYS A 108 25.22 -2.38 -6.48
N SER A 109 24.18 -3.15 -6.17
CA SER A 109 22.89 -3.08 -6.88
C SER A 109 22.06 -1.84 -6.53
N VAL A 110 22.19 -1.30 -5.31
CA VAL A 110 21.44 -0.11 -4.89
C VAL A 110 21.93 1.14 -5.64
N TRP A 111 23.24 1.33 -5.82
CA TRP A 111 23.78 2.47 -6.58
C TRP A 111 23.48 2.37 -8.08
N GLU A 112 23.38 1.17 -8.64
CA GLU A 112 22.97 0.95 -10.04
C GLU A 112 21.45 1.12 -10.24
N LEU A 113 20.65 0.99 -9.18
CA LEU A 113 19.23 1.34 -9.22
C LEU A 113 19.02 2.85 -9.30
N GLU A 114 19.82 3.63 -8.58
CA GLU A 114 19.69 5.10 -8.57
C GLU A 114 19.78 5.69 -9.98
N THR A 115 20.69 5.17 -10.81
CA THR A 115 20.87 5.61 -12.21
C THR A 115 19.70 5.21 -13.12
N ARG A 116 18.86 4.26 -12.70
CA ARG A 116 17.69 3.78 -13.45
C ARG A 116 16.39 4.45 -13.01
N LEU A 117 16.40 5.29 -11.97
CA LEU A 117 15.21 5.99 -11.50
C LEU A 117 14.90 7.17 -12.40
N ALA A 118 13.68 7.19 -12.95
CA ALA A 118 13.18 8.32 -13.71
C ALA A 118 12.26 9.17 -12.84
N ASN A 119 12.21 10.48 -13.10
CA ASN A 119 11.25 11.36 -12.43
C ASN A 119 9.86 11.19 -13.08
N PRO A 120 8.81 10.80 -12.33
CA PRO A 120 7.46 10.62 -12.87
C PRO A 120 6.91 11.86 -13.58
N ASN A 121 7.17 13.07 -13.04
CA ASN A 121 6.67 14.31 -13.64
C ASN A 121 7.28 14.58 -15.01
N ALA A 122 8.58 14.27 -15.18
CA ALA A 122 9.27 14.41 -16.47
C ALA A 122 8.69 13.47 -17.54
N LEU A 123 8.00 12.41 -17.12
CA LEU A 123 7.31 11.45 -17.98
C LEU A 123 5.80 11.73 -18.09
N GLY A 124 5.34 12.90 -17.66
CA GLY A 124 3.94 13.30 -17.75
C GLY A 124 2.99 12.51 -16.83
N ILE A 125 3.52 11.94 -15.75
CA ILE A 125 2.73 11.36 -14.65
C ILE A 125 2.67 12.40 -13.54
N GLU A 126 1.55 13.09 -13.43
CA GLU A 126 1.31 14.04 -12.34
C GLU A 126 1.31 13.32 -11.00
N THR A 127 2.16 13.73 -10.07
CA THR A 127 2.19 13.16 -8.71
C THR A 127 1.52 14.08 -7.70
N GLY A 128 0.56 13.56 -6.94
CA GLY A 128 -0.06 14.29 -5.84
C GLY A 128 0.90 14.56 -4.69
N ALA A 129 0.60 15.54 -3.85
CA ALA A 129 1.25 15.68 -2.54
C ALA A 129 0.93 14.45 -1.67
N VAL A 130 1.81 14.11 -0.70
CA VAL A 130 1.42 13.16 0.34
C VAL A 130 0.34 13.87 1.18
N PRO A 131 -0.90 13.35 1.25
CA PRO A 131 -1.96 14.05 1.95
C PRO A 131 -1.68 14.15 3.45
N ARG A 132 -2.38 15.08 4.11
CA ARG A 132 -2.47 15.11 5.57
C ARG A 132 -3.52 14.11 6.03
N LEU A 133 -3.39 13.63 7.27
CA LEU A 133 -4.38 12.70 7.82
C LEU A 133 -5.80 13.31 7.83
N SER A 134 -5.90 14.60 8.13
CA SER A 134 -7.14 15.37 8.12
C SER A 134 -7.81 15.47 6.74
N GLU A 135 -7.04 15.30 5.65
CA GLU A 135 -7.56 15.34 4.28
C GLU A 135 -8.10 13.98 3.82
N LEU A 136 -7.82 12.91 4.57
CA LEU A 136 -8.29 11.55 4.27
C LEU A 136 -9.50 11.13 5.12
N SER A 137 -9.76 11.77 6.25
CA SER A 137 -10.86 11.40 7.14
C SER A 137 -12.06 12.35 6.99
N GLU A 138 -13.13 11.89 6.33
CA GLU A 138 -14.42 12.61 6.38
C GLU A 138 -15.13 12.42 7.74
N HIS A 139 -14.88 11.29 8.41
CA HIS A 139 -15.57 10.91 9.66
C HIS A 139 -14.72 11.04 10.93
N GLY A 140 -13.51 11.61 10.82
CA GLY A 140 -12.52 11.62 11.89
C GLY A 140 -11.97 10.22 12.18
N TYR A 141 -10.66 10.05 12.13
CA TYR A 141 -10.09 8.84 12.72
C TYR A 141 -10.23 8.93 14.24
N ASP A 142 -10.61 7.83 14.90
CA ASP A 142 -10.58 7.73 16.36
C ASP A 142 -9.13 7.89 16.83
N SER A 143 -8.75 9.14 17.10
CA SER A 143 -7.46 9.55 17.61
C SER A 143 -7.47 9.50 19.13
N ALA A 144 -8.06 8.46 19.73
CA ALA A 144 -7.94 8.20 21.15
C ALA A 144 -6.44 8.36 21.54
N PRO A 145 -6.09 9.33 22.39
CA PRO A 145 -4.70 9.63 22.71
C PRO A 145 -3.98 8.36 23.14
N LEU A 146 -2.78 8.16 22.63
CA LEU A 146 -1.91 7.09 23.13
C LEU A 146 -1.55 7.46 24.57
N THR A 147 -2.28 6.89 25.54
CA THR A 147 -1.86 6.91 26.93
C THR A 147 -0.56 6.11 27.03
N VAL A 148 0.53 6.83 27.22
CA VAL A 148 1.85 6.26 27.48
C VAL A 148 1.75 5.43 28.76
N ASN A 149 2.26 4.20 28.70
CA ASN A 149 2.34 3.20 29.77
C ASN A 149 1.13 2.26 29.95
N THR A 150 0.72 1.54 28.90
CA THR A 150 -0.16 0.38 29.06
C THR A 150 0.16 -0.71 28.05
N GLU A 151 -0.17 -1.95 28.39
CA GLU A 151 -0.12 -3.11 27.51
C GLU A 151 -0.82 -2.85 26.16
N SER A 152 -1.79 -1.94 26.12
CA SER A 152 -2.44 -1.43 24.89
C SER A 152 -1.49 -0.72 23.92
N ALA A 153 -0.51 0.05 24.41
CA ALA A 153 0.50 0.69 23.58
C ALA A 153 1.48 -0.34 23.00
N SER A 154 1.88 -1.33 23.80
CA SER A 154 2.71 -2.46 23.35
C SER A 154 1.97 -3.35 22.34
N LYS A 155 0.70 -3.70 22.61
CA LYS A 155 -0.17 -4.43 21.68
C LYS A 155 -0.39 -3.67 20.38
N ARG A 156 -0.57 -2.34 20.41
CA ARG A 156 -0.70 -1.50 19.20
C ARG A 156 0.62 -1.40 18.43
N LEU A 157 1.76 -1.27 19.10
CA LEU A 157 3.08 -1.29 18.46
C LEU A 157 3.39 -2.65 17.82
N HIS A 158 3.07 -3.75 18.51
CA HIS A 158 3.20 -5.10 18.00
C HIS A 158 2.25 -5.36 16.82
N ALA A 159 1.02 -4.81 16.83
CA ALA A 159 0.13 -4.87 15.69
C ALA A 159 0.74 -4.12 14.48
N LEU A 160 1.22 -2.90 14.67
CA LEU A 160 1.91 -2.11 13.63
C LEU A 160 3.11 -2.84 13.03
N SER A 161 3.97 -3.42 13.86
CA SER A 161 5.17 -4.15 13.43
C SER A 161 4.86 -5.43 12.65
N ASN A 162 3.64 -5.98 12.78
CA ASN A 162 3.21 -7.21 12.12
C ASN A 162 2.38 -6.97 10.84
N GLY A 163 2.39 -5.75 10.29
CA GLY A 163 1.72 -5.43 9.03
C GLY A 163 0.19 -5.35 9.12
N THR A 164 -0.38 -5.08 10.30
CA THR A 164 -1.83 -5.22 10.52
C THR A 164 -2.72 -4.14 9.91
N THR A 165 -2.18 -3.14 9.20
CA THR A 165 -3.01 -2.19 8.43
C THR A 165 -3.99 -2.96 7.52
N TYR A 166 -3.56 -4.12 6.99
CA TYR A 166 -4.41 -5.02 6.23
C TYR A 166 -5.15 -6.06 7.10
N ARG A 167 -4.52 -6.60 8.14
CA ARG A 167 -5.11 -7.68 8.96
C ARG A 167 -6.40 -7.25 9.67
N ARG A 168 -6.52 -5.99 10.10
CA ARG A 168 -7.76 -5.48 10.71
C ARG A 168 -8.93 -5.44 9.72
N CYS A 169 -8.67 -5.22 8.43
CA CYS A 169 -9.69 -5.28 7.38
C CYS A 169 -10.18 -6.71 7.10
N ASP A 170 -9.35 -7.72 7.39
CA ASP A 170 -9.71 -9.14 7.20
C ASP A 170 -10.69 -9.65 8.29
N GLU A 171 -10.81 -8.97 9.45
CA GLU A 171 -11.69 -9.39 10.56
C GLU A 171 -13.15 -8.89 10.45
N GLY A 172 -13.48 -8.11 9.41
CA GLY A 172 -14.78 -7.45 9.25
C GLY A 172 -15.90 -8.26 8.56
N SER A 173 -15.78 -9.58 8.39
CA SER A 173 -16.85 -10.39 7.80
C SER A 173 -17.12 -11.66 8.61
N SER A 174 -17.62 -11.47 9.84
CA SER A 174 -18.19 -12.55 10.65
C SER A 174 -19.41 -12.00 11.40
N THR A 175 -20.42 -11.52 10.69
CA THR A 175 -21.76 -11.52 11.27
C THR A 175 -22.23 -12.97 11.23
N LYS A 176 -22.00 -13.67 12.34
CA LYS A 176 -22.76 -14.86 12.69
C LYS A 176 -24.24 -14.49 12.54
N ARG A 177 -24.91 -15.20 11.65
CA ARG A 177 -26.37 -15.26 11.64
C ARG A 177 -26.72 -16.12 12.86
N ASP A 178 -26.86 -15.48 14.01
CA ASP A 178 -27.46 -16.10 15.19
C ASP A 178 -28.93 -16.32 14.86
N ASP A 179 -29.25 -17.51 14.38
CA ASP A 179 -30.61 -18.03 14.36
C ASP A 179 -30.85 -18.72 15.71
N GLN A 180 -31.21 -17.90 16.70
CA GLN A 180 -31.93 -18.36 17.88
C GLN A 180 -33.27 -17.66 17.93
N SER A 181 -34.28 -18.32 17.37
CA SER A 181 -35.64 -18.33 17.89
C SER A 181 -36.39 -19.49 17.22
N LEU A 182 -37.20 -20.33 17.86
CA LEU A 182 -37.69 -20.50 19.23
C LEU A 182 -38.49 -21.82 19.12
N SER A 183 -38.29 -22.79 20.02
CA SER A 183 -39.43 -23.67 20.41
C SER A 183 -40.54 -22.72 20.92
N TRP A 184 -41.84 -22.93 20.70
CA TRP A 184 -42.74 -23.92 21.30
C TRP A 184 -44.05 -24.00 20.51
N ALA A 185 -44.56 -25.22 20.28
CA ALA A 185 -45.93 -25.69 20.51
C ALA A 185 -46.09 -27.09 19.91
#